data_AF-A0AAP6G8C9-F1
#
_entry.id   AF-A0AAP6G8C9-F1
#
_cell.length_a   1.000
_cell.length_b   1.000
_cell.length_c   1.000
_cell.angle_alpha   90.00
_cell.angle_beta   90.00
_cell.angle_gamma   90.00
#
_symmetry.space_group_name_H-M   'P 1'
#
loop_
_entity.id
_entity.type
_entity.pdbx_description
1 polymer ?
#
loop_
_entity_poly.entity_id
_entity_poly.type
_entity_poly.pdbx_seq_one_letter_code
_entity_poly.pdbx_strand_id
1 'polypeptide(L)'
;MGDKARITINGHEVISWEDTYKKWYFIDDEKIYQVGDLYKNGTNEFIGYRSSVATIKRRLKIDGYDLRSAEIDFNETRSVWIKDIKKITDQFKNDIKSTDDVFKKHIIDKLTPVLELIKNTDFNQWFKALSKKLSQSNDSAIFTSPLDKLMSGILYGVDIKNYGVARGLFPCSQVETYAVILCELSNDEDICELDLKTIINDIKWIDFLDFDSVRSKHKTQNYIVFEESLSELIELNNNDANPLIKRMIFSSVIAAMEAFLSDTLKRSVLNRRAVQRRFVENYASFDKNMKESQIFRFMDDLDKRIISEIDKMLFHNMSVVKEIYKNVLFCDLKEDLVSKIIRYVLTRHDIVHRNGKGVDGSVLLITMEEVSGLINAVNEFVRDIDKQIIDGLLDARNDQH
;
A
#
# COMPACT_ATOMS: atom_id res chain seq x y z
N MET A 1 1.68 30.60 14.38
CA MET A 1 1.83 29.50 13.41
C MET A 1 0.87 28.45 13.92
N GLY A 2 -0.23 28.18 13.22
CA GLY A 2 -1.33 27.36 13.75
C GLY A 2 -0.88 25.94 14.09
N ASP A 3 -1.64 25.28 14.95
CA ASP A 3 -1.42 23.89 15.31
C ASP A 3 -1.65 23.01 14.07
N LYS A 4 -0.68 22.16 13.72
CA LYS A 4 -0.72 21.36 12.50
C LYS A 4 -0.40 19.89 12.75
N ALA A 5 -1.30 19.01 12.31
CA ALA A 5 -0.94 17.63 12.08
C ALA A 5 -0.03 17.55 10.86
N ARG A 6 1.01 16.72 10.92
CA ARG A 6 1.95 16.53 9.81
C ARG A 6 2.30 15.08 9.62
N ILE A 7 2.44 14.68 8.36
CA ILE A 7 3.02 13.40 7.98
C ILE A 7 4.47 13.64 7.57
N THR A 8 5.38 12.88 8.16
CA THR A 8 6.80 12.90 7.81
C THR A 8 7.28 11.51 7.42
N ILE A 9 8.22 11.46 6.48
CA ILE A 9 8.97 10.26 6.10
C ILE A 9 10.43 10.58 6.34
N ASN A 10 11.07 9.87 7.26
CA ASN A 10 12.45 10.12 7.68
C ASN A 10 12.70 11.60 8.05
N GLY A 11 11.73 12.21 8.76
CA GLY A 11 11.79 13.61 9.17
C GLY A 11 11.45 14.64 8.09
N HIS A 12 11.22 14.22 6.83
CA HIS A 12 10.81 15.11 5.75
C HIS A 12 9.29 15.19 5.64
N GLU A 13 8.72 16.41 5.68
CA GLU A 13 7.27 16.62 5.58
C GLU A 13 6.73 16.21 4.21
N VAL A 14 5.68 15.39 4.23
CA VAL A 14 4.91 14.97 3.05
C VAL A 14 3.71 15.89 2.86
N ILE A 15 2.93 16.09 3.92
CA ILE A 15 1.72 16.91 3.95
C ILE A 15 1.41 17.33 5.40
N SER A 16 0.74 18.47 5.55
CA SER A 16 0.25 18.96 6.85
C SER A 16 -1.16 19.55 6.73
N TRP A 17 -1.92 19.48 7.83
CA TRP A 17 -3.29 19.99 7.96
C TRP A 17 -3.41 20.87 9.19
N GLU A 18 -4.25 21.90 9.10
CA GLU A 18 -4.61 22.76 10.23
C GLU A 18 -5.85 22.21 10.94
N ASP A 19 -5.81 22.10 12.27
CA ASP A 19 -6.92 21.70 13.16
C ASP A 19 -7.58 20.33 12.91
N THR A 20 -7.13 19.56 11.92
CA THR A 20 -7.64 18.25 11.54
C THR A 20 -6.50 17.30 11.14
N TYR A 21 -6.80 16.01 10.99
CA TYR A 21 -5.87 15.03 10.45
C TYR A 21 -6.61 13.91 9.72
N LYS A 22 -5.90 13.28 8.78
CA LYS A 22 -6.29 11.98 8.23
C LYS A 22 -5.26 10.96 8.68
N LYS A 23 -5.72 9.75 9.03
CA LYS A 23 -4.82 8.62 9.37
C LYS A 23 -3.96 8.19 8.18
N TRP A 24 -4.36 8.49 6.94
CA TRP A 24 -3.60 8.17 5.73
C TRP A 24 -3.29 6.66 5.65
N TYR A 25 -2.03 6.25 5.53
CA TYR A 25 -1.63 4.84 5.53
C TYR A 25 -1.32 4.28 6.93
N PHE A 26 -1.68 4.95 8.03
CA PHE A 26 -1.48 4.43 9.39
C PHE A 26 -2.70 3.64 9.91
N ILE A 27 -2.46 2.63 10.75
CA ILE A 27 -3.50 1.84 11.43
C ILE A 27 -3.57 2.15 12.92
N ASP A 28 -4.68 1.79 13.57
CA ASP A 28 -4.89 2.08 15.00
C ASP A 28 -3.85 1.39 15.92
N ASP A 29 -3.34 0.23 15.51
CA ASP A 29 -2.27 -0.50 16.22
C ASP A 29 -0.91 0.24 16.20
N GLU A 30 -0.75 1.26 15.35
CA GLU A 30 0.49 2.06 15.20
C GLU A 30 0.46 3.37 15.99
N LYS A 31 -0.58 3.56 16.80
CA LYS A 31 -0.73 4.72 17.66
C LYS A 31 0.33 4.69 18.77
N ILE A 32 1.07 5.78 18.91
CA ILE A 32 2.14 5.92 19.91
C ILE A 32 1.92 7.18 20.75
N TYR A 33 2.14 7.00 22.05
CA TYR A 33 2.31 8.08 23.00
C TYR A 33 3.67 7.94 23.70
N GLN A 34 4.51 8.94 23.56
CA GLN A 34 5.84 8.97 24.18
C GLN A 34 5.95 10.21 25.07
N VAL A 35 6.01 10.00 26.38
CA VAL A 35 6.22 11.06 27.37
C VAL A 35 7.69 11.50 27.34
N GLY A 36 7.92 12.82 27.35
CA GLY A 36 9.27 13.36 27.51
C GLY A 36 9.82 13.16 28.92
N ASP A 37 11.10 12.81 29.05
CA ASP A 37 11.88 12.86 30.28
C ASP A 37 12.10 14.33 30.70
N LEU A 38 11.48 14.77 31.79
CA LEU A 38 11.61 16.13 32.32
C LEU A 38 13.05 16.53 32.67
N TYR A 39 13.95 15.56 32.85
CA TYR A 39 15.34 15.75 33.28
C TYR A 39 16.38 15.64 32.15
N LYS A 40 15.95 15.27 30.93
CA LYS A 40 16.80 15.29 29.74
C LYS A 40 16.25 16.36 28.80
N ASN A 41 16.95 17.49 28.69
CA ASN A 41 16.72 18.45 27.61
C ASN A 41 16.80 17.71 26.27
N GLY A 42 15.66 17.37 25.67
CA GLY A 42 15.59 16.84 24.30
C GLY A 42 14.82 15.55 24.06
N THR A 43 14.09 14.95 25.00
CA THR A 43 13.09 13.94 24.60
C THR A 43 11.86 14.64 24.03
N ASN A 44 11.75 14.66 22.70
CA ASN A 44 10.56 15.11 21.99
C ASN A 44 9.38 14.23 22.40
N GLU A 45 8.56 14.74 23.30
CA GLU A 45 7.22 14.19 23.52
C GLU A 45 6.51 14.08 22.16
N PHE A 46 5.97 12.91 21.87
CA PHE A 46 5.33 12.56 20.59
C PHE A 46 3.95 11.96 20.86
N ILE A 47 2.96 12.44 20.12
CA ILE A 47 1.58 11.95 20.17
C ILE A 47 1.14 11.79 18.73
N GLY A 48 0.81 10.56 18.31
CA GLY A 48 0.50 10.33 16.91
C GLY A 48 0.55 8.87 16.50
N TYR A 49 0.88 8.63 15.23
CA TYR A 49 1.06 7.29 14.66
C TYR A 49 2.47 7.15 14.12
N ARG A 50 3.06 5.96 14.27
CA ARG A 50 4.42 5.67 13.81
C ARG A 50 4.49 4.30 13.16
N SER A 51 5.10 4.24 11.99
CA SER A 51 5.38 3.00 11.27
C SER A 51 6.77 3.07 10.63
N SER A 52 7.23 1.96 10.04
CA SER A 52 8.46 1.95 9.26
C SER A 52 8.22 2.39 7.81
N VAL A 53 9.27 2.87 7.15
CA VAL A 53 9.26 3.17 5.71
C VAL A 53 8.86 1.94 4.91
N ALA A 54 9.37 0.75 5.25
CA ALA A 54 9.02 -0.50 4.56
C ALA A 54 7.50 -0.75 4.56
N THR A 55 6.85 -0.56 5.70
CA THR A 55 5.41 -0.77 5.86
C THR A 55 4.61 0.23 5.06
N ILE A 56 4.91 1.53 5.16
CA ILE A 56 4.20 2.56 4.39
C ILE A 56 4.44 2.40 2.89
N LYS A 57 5.67 2.07 2.48
CA LYS A 57 6.03 1.77 1.09
C LYS A 57 5.24 0.58 0.55
N ARG A 58 5.10 -0.49 1.34
CA ARG A 58 4.25 -1.64 0.99
C ARG A 58 2.79 -1.22 0.80
N ARG A 59 2.23 -0.43 1.73
CA ARG A 59 0.83 0.05 1.67
C ARG A 59 0.57 0.94 0.45
N LEU A 60 1.46 1.88 0.15
CA LEU A 60 1.44 2.71 -1.07
C LEU A 60 1.44 1.83 -2.33
N LYS A 61 2.34 0.84 -2.38
CA LYS A 61 2.44 -0.08 -3.51
C LYS A 61 1.17 -0.94 -3.68
N ILE A 62 0.56 -1.38 -2.59
CA ILE A 62 -0.71 -2.10 -2.61
C ILE A 62 -1.80 -1.23 -3.24
N ASP A 63 -1.82 0.06 -2.90
CA ASP A 63 -2.78 1.05 -3.39
C ASP A 63 -2.48 1.54 -4.82
N GLY A 64 -1.35 1.14 -5.39
CA GLY A 64 -0.98 1.39 -6.79
C GLY A 64 0.05 2.50 -6.99
N TYR A 65 0.63 3.01 -5.90
CA TYR A 65 1.69 3.99 -5.94
C TYR A 65 3.06 3.31 -5.85
N ASP A 66 3.80 3.37 -6.94
CA ASP A 66 5.16 2.86 -7.06
C ASP A 66 6.02 3.83 -7.91
N LEU A 67 7.29 3.48 -8.13
CA LEU A 67 8.19 4.33 -8.93
C LEU A 67 7.68 4.57 -10.36
N ARG A 68 6.96 3.61 -10.94
CA ARG A 68 6.41 3.75 -12.30
C ARG A 68 5.25 4.73 -12.31
N SER A 69 4.32 4.64 -11.36
CA SER A 69 3.23 5.61 -11.24
C SER A 69 3.78 7.01 -10.92
N ALA A 70 4.81 7.09 -10.08
CA ALA A 70 5.49 8.35 -9.74
C ALA A 70 6.13 9.01 -10.96
N GLU A 71 6.76 8.22 -11.85
CA GLU A 71 7.33 8.73 -13.10
C GLU A 71 6.24 9.24 -14.06
N ILE A 72 5.07 8.59 -14.10
CA ILE A 72 3.92 9.07 -14.89
C ILE A 72 3.43 10.41 -14.36
N ASP A 73 3.12 10.53 -13.07
CA ASP A 73 2.67 11.78 -12.43
C ASP A 73 3.71 12.90 -12.58
N PHE A 74 5.01 12.56 -12.47
CA PHE A 74 6.10 13.49 -12.73
C PHE A 74 6.03 14.07 -14.15
N ASN A 75 5.89 13.21 -15.15
CA ASN A 75 5.88 13.65 -16.55
C ASN A 75 4.63 14.48 -16.88
N GLU A 76 3.48 14.12 -16.32
CA GLU A 76 2.23 14.89 -16.46
C GLU A 76 2.35 16.26 -15.81
N THR A 77 2.80 16.32 -14.55
CA THR A 77 2.99 17.58 -13.81
C THR A 77 4.01 18.49 -14.51
N ARG A 78 5.13 17.91 -14.94
CA ARG A 78 6.17 18.60 -15.70
C ARG A 78 5.64 19.17 -17.01
N SER A 79 4.78 18.44 -17.73
CA SER A 79 4.15 18.90 -18.96
C SER A 79 3.25 20.12 -18.71
N VAL A 80 2.50 20.13 -17.61
CA VAL A 80 1.70 21.28 -17.18
C VAL A 80 2.59 22.48 -16.88
N TRP A 81 3.69 22.31 -16.15
CA TRP A 81 4.64 23.39 -15.88
C TRP A 81 5.22 24.00 -17.16
N ILE A 82 5.65 23.15 -18.10
CA ILE A 82 6.15 23.57 -19.41
C ILE A 82 5.09 24.41 -20.15
N LYS A 83 3.84 23.96 -20.13
CA LYS A 83 2.71 24.66 -20.78
C LYS A 83 2.47 26.04 -20.15
N ASP A 84 2.45 26.14 -18.83
CA ASP A 84 2.23 27.40 -18.12
C ASP A 84 3.36 28.41 -18.38
N ILE A 85 4.61 27.98 -18.22
CA ILE A 85 5.78 28.84 -18.42
C ILE A 85 5.82 29.31 -19.87
N LYS A 86 5.57 28.41 -20.83
CA LYS A 86 5.51 28.75 -22.26
C LYS A 86 4.40 29.77 -22.54
N LYS A 87 3.18 29.55 -22.02
CA LYS A 87 2.05 30.47 -22.20
C LYS A 87 2.39 31.87 -21.70
N ILE A 88 2.96 31.99 -20.50
CA ILE A 88 3.34 33.28 -19.92
C ILE A 88 4.47 33.93 -20.74
N THR A 89 5.47 33.15 -21.13
CA THR A 89 6.59 33.64 -21.95
C THR A 89 6.09 34.17 -23.30
N ASP A 90 5.18 33.46 -23.97
CA ASP A 90 4.63 33.85 -25.28
C ASP A 90 3.72 35.08 -25.16
N GLN A 91 2.92 35.19 -24.09
CA GLN A 91 2.15 36.40 -23.80
C GLN A 91 3.06 37.62 -23.68
N PHE A 92 4.12 37.53 -22.87
CA PHE A 92 5.07 38.63 -22.72
C PHE A 92 5.77 38.97 -24.03
N LYS A 93 6.14 37.98 -24.85
CA LYS A 93 6.75 38.22 -26.18
C LYS A 93 5.82 38.97 -27.12
N ASN A 94 4.55 38.60 -27.17
CA ASN A 94 3.55 39.23 -28.05
C ASN A 94 3.19 40.67 -27.60
N ASP A 95 3.28 40.94 -26.30
CA ASP A 95 2.95 42.25 -25.72
C ASP A 95 4.10 43.27 -25.76
N ILE A 96 5.26 42.92 -26.33
CA ILE A 96 6.37 43.87 -26.53
C ILE A 96 5.98 44.86 -27.64
N LYS A 97 5.59 46.07 -27.23
CA LYS A 97 5.17 47.15 -28.14
C LYS A 97 6.32 48.07 -28.58
N SER A 98 7.44 48.10 -27.85
CA SER A 98 8.65 48.86 -28.20
C SER A 98 9.91 48.14 -27.72
N THR A 99 11.06 48.52 -28.28
CA THR A 99 12.38 48.01 -27.88
C THR A 99 12.76 48.35 -26.43
N ASP A 100 12.05 49.24 -25.76
CA ASP A 100 12.38 49.74 -24.42
C ASP A 100 11.55 49.10 -23.28
N ASP A 101 10.78 48.04 -23.57
CA ASP A 101 10.02 47.32 -22.53
C ASP A 101 10.94 46.41 -21.69
N VAL A 102 11.80 47.06 -20.89
CA VAL A 102 12.86 46.44 -20.06
C VAL A 102 12.29 45.43 -19.08
N PHE A 103 11.11 45.70 -18.50
CA PHE A 103 10.48 44.81 -17.54
C PHE A 103 10.07 43.48 -18.19
N LYS A 104 9.37 43.50 -19.34
CA LYS A 104 8.96 42.26 -20.01
C LYS A 104 10.14 41.46 -20.52
N LYS A 105 11.18 42.13 -21.05
CA LYS A 105 12.44 41.48 -21.44
C LYS A 105 13.10 40.74 -20.27
N HIS A 106 13.21 41.39 -19.12
CA HIS A 106 13.76 40.78 -17.91
C HIS A 106 12.97 39.54 -17.45
N ILE A 107 11.63 39.56 -17.56
CA ILE A 107 10.82 38.38 -17.26
C ILE A 107 11.09 37.24 -18.25
N ILE A 108 11.16 37.53 -19.55
CA ILE A 108 11.48 36.54 -20.59
C ILE A 108 12.88 35.95 -20.37
N ASP A 109 13.87 36.77 -20.03
CA ASP A 109 15.25 36.36 -19.77
C ASP A 109 15.36 35.44 -18.54
N LYS A 110 14.45 35.59 -17.56
CA LYS A 110 14.33 34.68 -16.42
C LYS A 110 13.59 33.39 -16.74
N LEU A 111 12.49 33.46 -17.50
CA LEU A 111 11.63 32.30 -17.78
C LEU A 111 12.22 31.36 -18.82
N THR A 112 12.94 31.88 -19.83
CA THR A 112 13.47 31.07 -20.94
C THR A 112 14.46 29.99 -20.45
N PRO A 113 15.45 30.30 -19.59
CA PRO A 113 16.35 29.28 -19.05
C PRO A 113 15.63 28.24 -18.19
N VAL A 114 14.62 28.64 -17.41
CA VAL A 114 13.82 27.73 -16.59
C VAL A 114 13.01 26.77 -17.47
N LEU A 115 12.39 27.28 -18.53
CA LEU A 115 11.63 26.48 -19.49
C LEU A 115 12.52 25.43 -20.16
N GLU A 116 13.69 25.84 -20.63
CA GLU A 116 14.65 24.92 -21.27
C GLU A 116 15.23 23.92 -20.28
N LEU A 117 15.48 24.31 -19.03
CA LEU A 117 15.91 23.38 -17.99
C LEU A 117 14.86 22.30 -17.76
N ILE A 118 13.60 22.67 -17.50
CA ILE A 118 12.53 21.70 -17.21
C ILE A 118 12.34 20.75 -18.41
N LYS A 119 12.34 21.27 -19.65
CA LYS A 119 12.23 20.46 -20.88
C LYS A 119 13.37 19.46 -21.09
N ASN A 120 14.56 19.76 -20.59
CA ASN A 120 15.74 18.92 -20.82
C ASN A 120 16.09 18.04 -19.61
N THR A 121 15.33 18.14 -18.51
CA THR A 121 15.48 17.26 -17.35
C THR A 121 14.45 16.14 -17.30
N ASP A 122 14.86 14.95 -16.86
CA ASP A 122 14.03 13.76 -16.66
C ASP A 122 13.85 13.37 -15.19
N PHE A 123 13.01 12.35 -14.94
CA PHE A 123 12.70 11.86 -13.60
C PHE A 123 13.95 11.50 -12.78
N ASN A 124 14.91 10.79 -13.37
CA ASN A 124 16.10 10.31 -12.68
C ASN A 124 17.02 11.46 -12.26
N GLN A 125 17.14 12.49 -13.10
CA GLN A 125 17.91 13.69 -12.77
C GLN A 125 17.30 14.45 -11.59
N TRP A 126 15.97 14.60 -11.56
CA TRP A 126 15.27 15.20 -10.42
C TRP A 126 15.37 14.35 -9.16
N PHE A 127 15.22 13.03 -9.27
CA PHE A 127 15.37 12.08 -8.15
C PHE A 127 16.74 12.20 -7.50
N LYS A 128 17.81 12.20 -8.31
CA LYS A 128 19.19 12.35 -7.83
C LYS A 128 19.45 13.73 -7.20
N ALA A 129 18.89 14.80 -7.78
CA ALA A 129 19.03 16.14 -7.23
C ALA A 129 18.32 16.26 -5.87
N LEU A 130 17.13 15.67 -5.73
CA LEU A 130 16.40 15.61 -4.47
C LEU A 130 17.16 14.80 -3.41
N SER A 131 17.66 13.60 -3.75
CA SER A 131 18.50 12.78 -2.86
C SER A 131 19.67 13.58 -2.28
N LYS A 132 20.43 14.28 -3.15
CA LYS A 132 21.54 15.13 -2.72
C LYS A 132 21.06 16.23 -1.78
N LYS A 133 19.95 16.90 -2.11
CA LYS A 133 19.41 18.00 -1.32
C LYS A 133 18.95 17.57 0.07
N LEU A 134 18.29 16.41 0.20
CA LEU A 134 17.84 15.88 1.48
C LEU A 134 19.01 15.41 2.36
N SER A 135 20.09 14.92 1.75
CA SER A 135 21.30 14.48 2.47
C SER A 135 22.18 15.61 3.02
N GLN A 136 22.03 16.84 2.51
CA GLN A 136 22.84 17.98 2.94
C GLN A 136 22.15 18.68 4.12
N SER A 137 22.78 18.68 5.29
CA SER A 137 22.34 19.52 6.41
C SER A 137 22.38 21.00 6.01
N ASN A 138 21.38 21.76 6.46
CA ASN A 138 21.02 23.12 6.00
C ASN A 138 22.15 24.19 5.98
N ASP A 139 23.34 23.91 6.50
CA ASP A 139 24.38 24.93 6.77
C ASP A 139 25.45 25.10 5.68
N SER A 140 25.45 24.35 4.58
CA SER A 140 26.46 24.55 3.51
C SER A 140 26.06 24.13 2.09
N ALA A 141 24.78 24.27 1.73
CA ALA A 141 24.33 23.92 0.38
C ALA A 141 24.90 24.89 -0.67
N ILE A 142 26.06 24.53 -1.26
CA ILE A 142 26.57 25.17 -2.47
C ILE A 142 25.58 24.80 -3.59
N PHE A 143 24.87 25.79 -4.14
CA PHE A 143 23.99 25.60 -5.30
C PHE A 143 24.81 25.29 -6.54
N THR A 144 25.12 24.01 -6.73
CA THR A 144 26.07 23.56 -7.76
C THR A 144 25.47 23.50 -9.16
N SER A 145 24.16 23.25 -9.30
CA SER A 145 23.49 23.07 -10.60
C SER A 145 22.33 24.04 -10.82
N PRO A 146 21.95 24.34 -12.08
CA PRO A 146 20.72 25.10 -12.39
C PRO A 146 19.46 24.46 -11.80
N LEU A 147 19.42 23.13 -11.71
CA LEU A 147 18.32 22.38 -11.11
C LEU A 147 18.25 22.59 -9.59
N ASP A 148 19.39 22.60 -8.89
CA ASP A 148 19.46 22.86 -7.45
C ASP A 148 18.89 24.25 -7.12
N LYS A 149 19.19 25.25 -7.98
CA LYS A 149 18.69 26.62 -7.86
C LYS A 149 17.19 26.68 -8.09
N LEU A 150 16.68 25.97 -9.10
CA LEU A 150 15.24 25.87 -9.36
C LEU A 150 14.51 25.26 -8.16
N MET A 151 15.00 24.13 -7.65
CA MET A 151 14.41 23.41 -6.53
C MET A 151 14.39 24.19 -5.21
N SER A 152 15.23 25.21 -5.09
CA SER A 152 15.37 26.04 -3.88
C SER A 152 14.74 27.42 -4.04
N GLY A 153 14.32 27.76 -5.25
CA GLY A 153 13.73 29.04 -5.60
C GLY A 153 12.21 28.97 -5.72
N ILE A 154 11.62 30.13 -6.03
CA ILE A 154 10.22 30.23 -6.41
C ILE A 154 10.08 29.73 -7.85
N LEU A 155 9.09 28.87 -8.09
CA LEU A 155 8.77 28.34 -9.42
C LEU A 155 8.04 29.39 -10.26
N TYR A 156 8.79 30.39 -10.74
CA TYR A 156 8.24 31.48 -11.54
C TYR A 156 7.64 30.98 -12.87
N GLY A 157 6.48 31.52 -13.23
CA GLY A 157 5.83 31.23 -14.50
C GLY A 157 4.93 29.98 -14.50
N VAL A 158 4.74 29.34 -13.36
CA VAL A 158 3.73 28.29 -13.16
C VAL A 158 2.57 28.87 -12.37
N ASP A 159 1.33 28.49 -12.68
CA ASP A 159 0.17 28.89 -11.87
C ASP A 159 0.28 28.22 -10.48
N ILE A 160 -0.03 28.95 -9.40
CA ILE A 160 0.11 28.43 -8.03
C ILE A 160 -0.71 27.14 -7.80
N LYS A 161 -1.84 26.99 -8.51
CA LYS A 161 -2.66 25.78 -8.45
C LYS A 161 -2.01 24.56 -9.11
N ASN A 162 -1.02 24.79 -9.98
CA ASN A 162 -0.31 23.79 -10.75
C ASN A 162 1.08 23.47 -10.16
N TYR A 163 1.46 24.06 -9.02
CA TYR A 163 2.75 23.82 -8.38
C TYR A 163 2.96 22.35 -7.97
N GLY A 164 1.89 21.58 -7.81
CA GLY A 164 2.00 20.23 -7.27
C GLY A 164 2.31 20.23 -5.76
N VAL A 165 2.44 19.03 -5.20
CA VAL A 165 2.57 18.81 -3.75
C VAL A 165 3.93 19.25 -3.24
N ALA A 166 5.01 18.81 -3.89
CA ALA A 166 6.38 19.15 -3.50
C ALA A 166 6.83 20.53 -4.03
N ARG A 167 5.93 21.29 -4.69
CA ARG A 167 6.22 22.60 -5.29
C ARG A 167 7.46 22.51 -6.19
N GLY A 168 8.39 23.46 -6.05
CA GLY A 168 9.64 23.46 -6.83
C GLY A 168 10.59 22.29 -6.50
N LEU A 169 10.42 21.55 -5.40
CA LEU A 169 11.34 20.47 -5.03
C LEU A 169 11.25 19.28 -5.99
N PHE A 170 10.04 18.91 -6.40
CA PHE A 170 9.81 17.78 -7.29
C PHE A 170 8.48 17.97 -8.04
N PRO A 171 8.43 17.79 -9.37
CA PRO A 171 7.18 17.79 -10.13
C PRO A 171 6.35 16.56 -9.75
N CYS A 172 5.30 16.75 -8.96
CA CYS A 172 4.31 15.73 -8.66
C CYS A 172 3.00 16.36 -8.22
N SER A 173 1.87 15.86 -8.72
CA SER A 173 0.55 16.38 -8.37
C SER A 173 -0.10 15.61 -7.21
N GLN A 174 0.33 14.38 -6.97
CA GLN A 174 -0.20 13.51 -5.93
C GLN A 174 0.70 13.48 -4.69
N VAL A 175 0.08 13.37 -3.51
CA VAL A 175 0.79 13.31 -2.22
C VAL A 175 1.54 11.98 -2.12
N GLU A 176 0.90 10.93 -2.60
CA GLU A 176 1.39 9.55 -2.63
C GLU A 176 2.60 9.41 -3.55
N THR A 177 2.62 10.11 -4.69
CA THR A 177 3.81 10.19 -5.54
C THR A 177 5.00 10.73 -4.77
N TYR A 178 4.84 11.86 -4.08
CA TYR A 178 5.95 12.43 -3.31
C TYR A 178 6.37 11.52 -2.15
N ALA A 179 5.41 10.87 -1.49
CA ALA A 179 5.69 9.89 -0.46
C ALA A 179 6.51 8.69 -0.98
N VAL A 180 6.15 8.14 -2.15
CA VAL A 180 6.94 7.07 -2.81
C VAL A 180 8.38 7.52 -3.02
N ILE A 181 8.60 8.74 -3.53
CA ILE A 181 9.97 9.26 -3.73
C ILE A 181 10.73 9.33 -2.41
N LEU A 182 10.12 9.85 -1.34
CA LEU A 182 10.77 9.92 -0.02
C LEU A 182 11.04 8.53 0.57
N CYS A 183 10.14 7.56 0.40
CA CYS A 183 10.36 6.17 0.79
C CYS A 183 11.53 5.54 0.02
N GLU A 184 11.67 5.80 -1.28
CA GLU A 184 12.78 5.28 -2.10
C GLU A 184 14.12 5.95 -1.78
N LEU A 185 14.10 7.13 -1.17
CA LEU A 185 15.29 7.85 -0.69
C LEU A 185 15.67 7.49 0.75
N SER A 186 14.84 6.71 1.44
CA SER A 186 15.04 6.31 2.85
C SER A 186 15.35 4.82 2.95
N ASN A 187 15.88 4.39 4.09
CA ASN A 187 16.04 2.97 4.40
C ASN A 187 14.71 2.38 4.88
N ASP A 188 14.52 1.08 4.70
CA ASP A 188 13.30 0.36 5.09
C ASP A 188 12.97 0.47 6.59
N GLU A 189 13.99 0.58 7.45
CA GLU A 189 13.88 0.71 8.91
C GLU A 189 13.69 2.16 9.38
N ASP A 190 13.78 3.15 8.47
CA ASP A 190 13.55 4.54 8.83
C ASP A 190 12.07 4.76 9.20
N ILE A 191 11.79 5.87 9.88
CA ILE A 191 10.51 6.10 10.53
C ILE A 191 9.59 6.98 9.66
N CYS A 192 8.32 6.58 9.58
CA CYS A 192 7.21 7.40 9.10
C CYS A 192 6.33 7.79 10.28
N GLU A 193 5.98 9.07 10.41
CA GLU A 193 5.18 9.58 11.53
C GLU A 193 4.03 10.44 11.04
N LEU A 194 2.87 10.27 11.69
CA LEU A 194 1.81 11.28 11.73
C LEU A 194 1.85 11.93 13.11
N ASP A 195 2.45 13.11 13.20
CA ASP A 195 2.56 13.86 14.45
C ASP A 195 1.31 14.73 14.64
N LEU A 196 0.61 14.49 15.76
CA LEU A 196 -0.62 15.16 16.16
C LEU A 196 -0.43 16.07 17.38
N LYS A 197 0.81 16.18 17.89
CA LYS A 197 1.12 16.86 19.15
C LYS A 197 0.50 18.25 19.25
N THR A 198 0.60 19.04 18.20
CA THR A 198 0.12 20.43 18.26
C THR A 198 -1.41 20.52 18.23
N ILE A 199 -2.11 19.57 17.60
CA ILE A 199 -3.58 19.67 17.43
C ILE A 199 -4.39 18.92 18.49
N ILE A 200 -3.77 18.00 19.24
CA ILE A 200 -4.38 17.31 20.37
C ILE A 200 -4.12 18.16 21.62
N ASN A 201 -5.15 18.83 22.12
CA ASN A 201 -5.14 19.50 23.41
C ASN A 201 -5.49 18.53 24.56
N ASP A 202 -5.27 18.93 25.81
CA ASP A 202 -5.48 18.09 27.00
C ASP A 202 -6.86 17.42 27.09
N ILE A 203 -7.90 18.02 26.50
CA ILE A 203 -9.28 17.48 26.50
C ILE A 203 -9.44 16.42 25.40
N LYS A 204 -9.01 16.71 24.17
CA LYS A 204 -8.98 15.72 23.06
C LYS A 204 -7.97 14.59 23.33
N TRP A 205 -7.02 14.81 24.21
CA TRP A 205 -6.03 13.82 24.62
C TRP A 205 -6.66 12.65 25.36
N ILE A 206 -7.67 12.90 26.20
CA ILE A 206 -8.43 11.85 26.88
C ILE A 206 -9.18 11.02 25.83
N ASP A 207 -9.90 11.65 24.90
CA ASP A 207 -10.59 10.95 23.81
C ASP A 207 -9.64 10.17 22.90
N PHE A 208 -8.45 10.73 22.65
CA PHE A 208 -7.39 10.04 21.90
C PHE A 208 -7.02 8.76 22.63
N LEU A 209 -6.75 8.78 23.94
CA LEU A 209 -6.39 7.59 24.71
C LEU A 209 -7.57 6.63 24.97
N ASP A 210 -8.80 7.12 25.14
CA ASP A 210 -9.97 6.29 25.49
C ASP A 210 -10.43 5.36 24.34
N PHE A 211 -9.95 5.63 23.12
CA PHE A 211 -10.07 4.70 21.98
C PHE A 211 -9.28 3.38 22.20
N ASP A 212 -8.39 3.31 23.20
CA ASP A 212 -7.58 2.12 23.53
C ASP A 212 -8.38 0.99 24.21
N SER A 213 -9.64 1.22 24.58
CA SER A 213 -10.51 0.16 25.13
C SER A 213 -10.90 -0.90 24.09
N VAL A 214 -10.60 -0.66 22.80
CA VAL A 214 -10.69 -1.65 21.73
C VAL A 214 -9.28 -1.98 21.23
N ARG A 215 -8.43 -2.54 22.10
CA ARG A 215 -7.35 -3.48 21.68
C ARG A 215 -7.94 -4.77 21.08
N SER A 216 -9.00 -4.67 20.27
CA SER A 216 -9.41 -5.79 19.45
C SER A 216 -8.40 -5.87 18.33
N LYS A 217 -7.60 -6.94 18.34
CA LYS A 217 -7.00 -7.51 17.13
C LYS A 217 -7.98 -7.28 15.99
N HIS A 218 -7.73 -6.29 15.14
CA HIS A 218 -8.57 -6.12 13.97
C HIS A 218 -8.50 -7.47 13.24
N LYS A 219 -9.66 -7.99 12.88
CA LYS A 219 -9.82 -9.26 12.16
C LYS A 219 -10.63 -8.92 10.94
N THR A 220 -10.23 -9.42 9.78
CA THR A 220 -11.09 -9.23 8.62
C THR A 220 -12.39 -10.01 8.80
N GLN A 221 -13.47 -9.56 8.14
CA GLN A 221 -14.75 -10.29 8.18
C GLN A 221 -14.60 -11.76 7.75
N ASN A 222 -13.73 -12.03 6.77
CA ASN A 222 -13.49 -13.39 6.27
C ASN A 222 -12.81 -14.26 7.34
N TYR A 223 -11.89 -13.68 8.12
CA TYR A 223 -11.23 -14.38 9.21
C TYR A 223 -12.19 -14.69 10.36
N ILE A 224 -13.13 -13.79 10.66
CA ILE A 224 -14.20 -14.04 11.66
C ILE A 224 -15.04 -15.25 11.25
N VAL A 225 -15.53 -15.29 10.01
CA VAL A 225 -16.33 -16.42 9.49
C VAL A 225 -15.54 -17.74 9.53
N PHE A 226 -14.24 -17.67 9.21
CA PHE A 226 -13.34 -18.80 9.31
C PHE A 226 -13.20 -19.30 10.76
N GLU A 227 -12.94 -18.42 11.73
CA GLU A 227 -12.82 -18.79 13.15
C GLU A 227 -14.11 -19.38 13.73
N GLU A 228 -15.28 -18.87 13.34
CA GLU A 228 -16.57 -19.45 13.69
C GLU A 228 -16.66 -20.90 13.18
N SER A 229 -16.32 -21.12 11.91
CA SER A 229 -16.29 -22.46 11.31
C SER A 229 -15.31 -23.40 12.02
N LEU A 230 -14.12 -22.93 12.41
CA LEU A 230 -13.17 -23.74 13.18
C LEU A 230 -13.68 -24.08 14.57
N SER A 231 -14.37 -23.15 15.23
CA SER A 231 -14.89 -23.37 16.58
C SER A 231 -15.88 -24.54 16.59
N GLU A 232 -16.78 -24.59 15.60
CA GLU A 232 -17.71 -25.71 15.41
C GLU A 232 -16.97 -27.03 15.13
N LEU A 233 -15.95 -27.01 14.26
CA LEU A 233 -15.16 -28.19 13.93
C LEU A 233 -14.33 -28.72 15.12
N ILE A 234 -13.84 -27.82 15.98
CA ILE A 234 -13.16 -28.18 17.23
C ILE A 234 -14.12 -28.89 18.18
N GLU A 235 -15.33 -28.35 18.36
CA GLU A 235 -16.35 -28.96 19.21
C GLU A 235 -16.73 -30.36 18.72
N LEU A 236 -16.96 -30.52 17.41
CA LEU A 236 -17.22 -31.82 16.79
C LEU A 236 -16.03 -32.79 16.96
N ASN A 237 -14.80 -32.29 16.82
CA ASN A 237 -13.61 -33.12 17.02
C ASN A 237 -13.45 -33.58 18.48
N ASN A 238 -13.93 -32.84 19.45
CA ASN A 238 -13.83 -33.25 20.86
C ASN A 238 -14.91 -34.27 21.26
N ASN A 239 -16.08 -34.21 20.63
CA ASN A 239 -17.24 -34.98 21.05
C ASN A 239 -17.42 -36.32 20.29
N ASP A 240 -16.80 -36.49 19.13
CA ASP A 240 -17.03 -37.66 18.27
C ASP A 240 -15.77 -38.49 18.03
N ALA A 241 -15.84 -39.80 18.35
CA ALA A 241 -14.76 -40.76 18.13
C ALA A 241 -14.88 -41.52 16.79
N ASN A 242 -15.93 -41.28 16.00
CA ASN A 242 -16.19 -42.00 14.75
C ASN A 242 -15.15 -41.64 13.67
N PRO A 243 -14.39 -42.61 13.15
CA PRO A 243 -13.36 -42.36 12.14
C PRO A 243 -13.88 -41.73 10.84
N LEU A 244 -15.14 -41.99 10.46
CA LEU A 244 -15.75 -41.33 9.30
C LEU A 244 -15.93 -39.83 9.56
N ILE A 245 -16.44 -39.48 10.74
CA ILE A 245 -16.68 -38.09 11.14
C ILE A 245 -15.34 -37.35 11.26
N LYS A 246 -14.29 -37.99 11.80
CA LYS A 246 -12.93 -37.42 11.80
C LYS A 246 -12.43 -37.08 10.39
N ARG A 247 -12.61 -37.98 9.42
CA ARG A 247 -12.23 -37.73 8.01
C ARG A 247 -13.05 -36.58 7.39
N MET A 248 -14.32 -36.47 7.74
CA MET A 248 -15.18 -35.35 7.31
C MET A 248 -14.69 -34.03 7.91
N ILE A 249 -14.47 -33.98 9.23
CA ILE A 249 -13.94 -32.78 9.92
C ILE A 249 -12.60 -32.38 9.29
N PHE A 250 -11.68 -33.33 9.09
CA PHE A 250 -10.40 -33.07 8.46
C PHE A 250 -10.56 -32.39 7.08
N SER A 251 -11.47 -32.89 6.25
CA SER A 251 -11.76 -32.29 4.94
C SER A 251 -12.41 -30.91 5.06
N SER A 252 -13.31 -30.73 6.03
CA SER A 252 -13.98 -29.45 6.30
C SER A 252 -13.04 -28.36 6.78
N VAL A 253 -11.99 -28.68 7.56
CA VAL A 253 -10.98 -27.69 7.98
C VAL A 253 -10.23 -27.13 6.75
N ILE A 254 -9.87 -28.00 5.80
CA ILE A 254 -9.26 -27.56 4.53
C ILE A 254 -10.26 -26.74 3.71
N ALA A 255 -11.53 -27.13 3.65
CA ALA A 255 -12.56 -26.37 2.95
C ALA A 255 -12.77 -24.96 3.54
N ALA A 256 -12.75 -24.82 4.87
CA ALA A 256 -12.82 -23.52 5.54
C ALA A 256 -11.63 -22.61 5.17
N MET A 257 -10.42 -23.18 5.09
CA MET A 257 -9.23 -22.47 4.59
C MET A 257 -9.40 -22.05 3.12
N GLU A 258 -9.86 -22.95 2.24
CA GLU A 258 -10.09 -22.64 0.82
C GLU A 258 -11.10 -21.49 0.66
N ALA A 259 -12.19 -21.49 1.44
CA ALA A 259 -13.19 -20.43 1.45
C ALA A 259 -12.60 -19.09 1.89
N PHE A 260 -11.85 -19.07 3.01
CA PHE A 260 -11.15 -17.86 3.47
C PHE A 260 -10.23 -17.28 2.39
N LEU A 261 -9.45 -18.14 1.73
CA LEU A 261 -8.50 -17.70 0.69
C LEU A 261 -9.24 -17.14 -0.54
N SER A 262 -10.25 -17.86 -1.04
CA SER A 262 -11.10 -17.42 -2.14
C SER A 262 -11.71 -16.05 -1.86
N ASP A 263 -12.37 -15.92 -0.71
CA ASP A 263 -13.19 -14.74 -0.43
C ASP A 263 -12.33 -13.53 -0.11
N THR A 264 -11.16 -13.75 0.50
CA THR A 264 -10.15 -12.71 0.72
C THR A 264 -9.60 -12.19 -0.61
N LEU A 265 -9.19 -13.10 -1.51
CA LEU A 265 -8.71 -12.70 -2.83
C LEU A 265 -9.79 -11.94 -3.62
N LYS A 266 -11.02 -12.45 -3.69
CA LYS A 266 -12.14 -11.78 -4.37
C LYS A 266 -12.36 -10.39 -3.83
N ARG A 267 -12.46 -10.26 -2.49
CA ARG A 267 -12.70 -8.97 -1.84
C ARG A 267 -11.59 -7.97 -2.12
N SER A 268 -10.33 -8.39 -2.01
CA SER A 268 -9.19 -7.50 -2.27
C SER A 268 -9.11 -7.07 -3.73
N VAL A 269 -9.34 -7.98 -4.68
CA VAL A 269 -9.26 -7.70 -6.12
C VAL A 269 -10.42 -6.82 -6.59
N LEU A 270 -11.64 -7.02 -6.09
CA LEU A 270 -12.81 -6.26 -6.53
C LEU A 270 -12.91 -4.87 -5.91
N ASN A 271 -12.41 -4.68 -4.68
CA ASN A 271 -12.55 -3.40 -3.98
C ASN A 271 -11.42 -2.40 -4.29
N ARG A 272 -10.30 -2.84 -4.86
CA ARG A 272 -9.12 -2.00 -5.10
C ARG A 272 -8.63 -2.12 -6.54
N ARG A 273 -8.69 -1.01 -7.29
CA ARG A 273 -8.31 -0.96 -8.71
C ARG A 273 -6.85 -1.37 -8.95
N ALA A 274 -5.93 -0.97 -8.09
CA ALA A 274 -4.53 -1.37 -8.20
C ALA A 274 -4.34 -2.89 -8.02
N VAL A 275 -5.04 -3.48 -7.04
CA VAL A 275 -5.05 -4.94 -6.83
C VAL A 275 -5.70 -5.66 -8.03
N GLN A 276 -6.81 -5.12 -8.53
CA GLN A 276 -7.50 -5.61 -9.73
C GLN A 276 -6.56 -5.69 -10.93
N ARG A 277 -5.85 -4.59 -11.19
CA ARG A 277 -4.87 -4.50 -12.27
C ARG A 277 -3.76 -5.53 -12.09
N ARG A 278 -3.16 -5.62 -10.90
CA ARG A 278 -2.11 -6.61 -10.62
C ARG A 278 -2.60 -8.03 -10.85
N PHE A 279 -3.81 -8.37 -10.43
CA PHE A 279 -4.40 -9.68 -10.69
C PHE A 279 -4.51 -9.99 -12.18
N VAL A 280 -5.04 -9.06 -12.98
CA VAL A 280 -5.18 -9.23 -14.44
C VAL A 280 -3.81 -9.33 -15.13
N GLU A 281 -2.82 -8.55 -14.69
CA GLU A 281 -1.46 -8.57 -15.26
C GLU A 281 -0.65 -9.82 -14.87
N ASN A 282 -0.96 -10.47 -13.74
CA ASN A 282 -0.17 -11.60 -13.23
C ASN A 282 -0.87 -12.97 -13.33
N TYR A 283 -2.15 -13.03 -13.74
CA TYR A 283 -2.87 -14.29 -13.85
C TYR A 283 -3.01 -14.76 -15.30
N ALA A 284 -2.41 -15.92 -15.61
CA ALA A 284 -2.26 -16.44 -16.97
C ALA A 284 -3.56 -16.55 -17.78
N SER A 285 -4.74 -16.72 -17.13
CA SER A 285 -6.02 -16.73 -17.86
C SER A 285 -6.35 -15.42 -18.58
N PHE A 286 -5.70 -14.31 -18.22
CA PHE A 286 -5.85 -13.00 -18.86
C PHE A 286 -4.75 -12.68 -19.87
N ASP A 287 -3.71 -13.51 -19.96
CA ASP A 287 -2.64 -13.37 -20.95
C ASP A 287 -3.11 -13.87 -22.32
N LYS A 288 -3.92 -13.05 -23.00
CA LYS A 288 -4.58 -13.38 -24.26
C LYS A 288 -4.54 -12.20 -25.22
N ASN A 289 -4.27 -12.49 -26.50
CA ASN A 289 -4.39 -11.52 -27.58
C ASN A 289 -5.86 -11.08 -27.75
N MET A 290 -6.09 -9.77 -27.78
CA MET A 290 -7.42 -9.17 -27.96
C MET A 290 -7.36 -8.05 -29.01
N LYS A 291 -8.43 -7.89 -29.80
CA LYS A 291 -8.55 -6.75 -30.73
C LYS A 291 -8.88 -5.47 -29.98
N GLU A 292 -8.35 -4.33 -30.43
CA GLU A 292 -8.65 -3.02 -29.83
C GLU A 292 -10.14 -2.71 -29.76
N SER A 293 -10.91 -3.14 -30.78
CA SER A 293 -12.37 -2.99 -30.83
C SER A 293 -13.13 -3.75 -29.73
N GLN A 294 -12.48 -4.67 -29.02
CA GLN A 294 -13.07 -5.45 -27.93
C GLN A 294 -12.76 -4.88 -26.54
N ILE A 295 -11.86 -3.90 -26.41
CA ILE A 295 -11.36 -3.37 -25.12
C ILE A 295 -12.52 -2.91 -24.23
N PHE A 296 -13.43 -2.08 -24.73
CA PHE A 296 -14.53 -1.55 -23.91
C PHE A 296 -15.45 -2.66 -23.39
N ARG A 297 -15.81 -3.63 -24.25
CA ARG A 297 -16.62 -4.78 -23.81
C ARG A 297 -15.90 -5.64 -22.79
N PHE A 298 -14.58 -5.81 -22.94
CA PHE A 298 -13.77 -6.53 -21.96
C PHE A 298 -13.75 -5.80 -20.61
N MET A 299 -13.63 -4.47 -20.62
CA MET A 299 -13.68 -3.66 -19.41
C MET A 299 -15.05 -3.73 -18.72
N ASP A 300 -16.14 -3.67 -19.49
CA ASP A 300 -17.51 -3.76 -18.95
C ASP A 300 -17.79 -5.11 -18.26
N ASP A 301 -17.17 -6.19 -18.75
CA ASP A 301 -17.31 -7.55 -18.20
C ASP A 301 -16.18 -7.96 -17.25
N LEU A 302 -15.21 -7.07 -16.98
CA LEU A 302 -13.95 -7.45 -16.31
C LEU A 302 -14.19 -8.08 -14.94
N ASP A 303 -15.00 -7.43 -14.10
CA ASP A 303 -15.27 -7.89 -12.74
C ASP A 303 -15.90 -9.30 -12.73
N LYS A 304 -16.86 -9.55 -13.64
CA LYS A 304 -17.50 -10.87 -13.78
C LYS A 304 -16.50 -11.94 -14.21
N ARG A 305 -15.59 -11.60 -15.12
CA ARG A 305 -14.54 -12.50 -15.58
C ARG A 305 -13.57 -12.82 -14.45
N ILE A 306 -13.14 -11.81 -13.69
CA ILE A 306 -12.29 -11.98 -12.52
C ILE A 306 -12.93 -12.92 -11.51
N ILE A 307 -14.21 -12.70 -11.15
CA ILE A 307 -14.94 -13.59 -10.23
C ILE A 307 -14.95 -15.02 -10.76
N SER A 308 -15.32 -15.21 -12.04
CA SER A 308 -15.38 -16.53 -12.66
C SER A 308 -14.02 -17.24 -12.68
N GLU A 309 -12.93 -16.50 -12.88
CA GLU A 309 -11.59 -17.07 -12.86
C GLU A 309 -11.12 -17.42 -11.44
N ILE A 310 -11.44 -16.60 -10.44
CA ILE A 310 -11.15 -16.91 -9.04
C ILE A 310 -11.96 -18.13 -8.58
N ASP A 311 -13.24 -18.24 -8.95
CA ASP A 311 -14.10 -19.39 -8.61
C ASP A 311 -13.58 -20.74 -9.14
N LYS A 312 -12.81 -20.72 -10.23
CA LYS A 312 -12.20 -21.92 -10.81
C LYS A 312 -10.86 -22.30 -10.16
N MET A 313 -10.30 -21.43 -9.32
CA MET A 313 -9.00 -21.68 -8.70
C MET A 313 -9.11 -22.79 -7.66
N LEU A 314 -8.10 -23.67 -7.67
CA LEU A 314 -7.97 -24.72 -6.66
C LEU A 314 -7.18 -24.18 -5.47
N PHE A 315 -7.87 -23.62 -4.47
CA PHE A 315 -7.24 -22.98 -3.31
C PHE A 315 -6.52 -23.96 -2.37
N HIS A 316 -6.72 -25.27 -2.51
CA HIS A 316 -5.86 -26.27 -1.85
C HIS A 316 -4.50 -26.45 -2.55
N ASN A 317 -4.32 -25.96 -3.79
CA ASN A 317 -3.01 -25.94 -4.43
C ASN A 317 -2.17 -24.78 -3.89
N MET A 318 -1.33 -25.07 -2.90
CA MET A 318 -0.51 -24.06 -2.23
C MET A 318 0.52 -23.37 -3.14
N SER A 319 0.92 -23.97 -4.26
CA SER A 319 1.80 -23.30 -5.23
C SER A 319 1.08 -22.12 -5.87
N VAL A 320 -0.18 -22.32 -6.28
CA VAL A 320 -1.03 -21.27 -6.87
C VAL A 320 -1.34 -20.20 -5.84
N VAL A 321 -1.72 -20.60 -4.62
CA VAL A 321 -2.01 -19.66 -3.53
C VAL A 321 -0.80 -18.78 -3.25
N LYS A 322 0.39 -19.37 -3.10
CA LYS A 322 1.63 -18.64 -2.84
C LYS A 322 1.97 -17.64 -3.93
N GLU A 323 1.87 -18.04 -5.20
CA GLU A 323 2.16 -17.16 -6.32
C GLU A 323 1.20 -15.96 -6.37
N ILE A 324 -0.10 -16.22 -6.27
CA ILE A 324 -1.13 -15.17 -6.35
C ILE A 324 -1.04 -14.23 -5.14
N TYR A 325 -0.98 -14.76 -3.93
CA TYR A 325 -0.92 -13.94 -2.72
C TYR A 325 0.34 -13.07 -2.68
N LYS A 326 1.46 -13.60 -3.16
CA LYS A 326 2.70 -12.82 -3.27
C LYS A 326 2.61 -11.73 -4.33
N ASN A 327 2.18 -12.05 -5.55
CA ASN A 327 2.26 -11.12 -6.67
C ASN A 327 1.12 -10.10 -6.71
N VAL A 328 -0.06 -10.46 -6.17
CA VAL A 328 -1.27 -9.64 -6.24
C VAL A 328 -1.49 -8.87 -4.94
N LEU A 329 -1.33 -9.54 -3.79
CA LEU A 329 -1.63 -8.98 -2.46
C LEU A 329 -0.37 -8.57 -1.68
N PHE A 330 0.83 -8.89 -2.19
CA PHE A 330 2.10 -8.71 -1.48
C PHE A 330 2.07 -9.31 -0.06
N CYS A 331 1.49 -10.52 0.04
CA CYS A 331 1.58 -11.36 1.22
C CYS A 331 2.73 -12.35 1.06
N ASP A 332 3.56 -12.47 2.08
CA ASP A 332 4.63 -13.47 2.14
C ASP A 332 4.17 -14.67 2.99
N LEU A 333 4.17 -15.86 2.39
CA LEU A 333 3.67 -17.06 3.04
C LEU A 333 4.85 -17.88 3.56
N LYS A 334 4.86 -18.15 4.87
CA LYS A 334 5.93 -18.92 5.53
C LYS A 334 6.04 -20.33 4.95
N GLU A 335 7.22 -20.66 4.41
CA GLU A 335 7.46 -21.93 3.71
C GLU A 335 7.21 -23.16 4.58
N ASP A 336 7.48 -23.08 5.88
CA ASP A 336 7.27 -24.19 6.81
C ASP A 336 5.78 -24.46 7.01
N LEU A 337 4.95 -23.41 7.10
CA LEU A 337 3.49 -23.52 7.16
C LEU A 337 2.93 -24.04 5.84
N VAL A 338 3.36 -23.49 4.70
CA VAL A 338 2.97 -23.97 3.37
C VAL A 338 3.27 -25.46 3.22
N SER A 339 4.47 -25.88 3.60
CA SER A 339 4.89 -27.29 3.53
C SER A 339 4.04 -28.21 4.42
N LYS A 340 3.66 -27.75 5.62
CA LYS A 340 2.74 -28.47 6.50
C LYS A 340 1.36 -28.62 5.87
N ILE A 341 0.80 -27.55 5.32
CA ILE A 341 -0.51 -27.56 4.67
C ILE A 341 -0.54 -28.49 3.45
N ILE A 342 0.52 -28.50 2.62
CA ILE A 342 0.61 -29.41 1.47
C ILE A 342 0.46 -30.88 1.90
N ARG A 343 1.07 -31.28 3.02
CA ARG A 343 0.95 -32.65 3.54
C ARG A 343 -0.50 -32.99 3.90
N TYR A 344 -1.19 -32.06 4.56
CA TYR A 344 -2.60 -32.26 4.91
C TYR A 344 -3.52 -32.27 3.68
N VAL A 345 -3.22 -31.47 2.65
CA VAL A 345 -3.97 -31.47 1.39
C VAL A 345 -3.86 -32.84 0.69
N LEU A 346 -2.69 -33.49 0.72
CA LEU A 346 -2.54 -34.85 0.20
C LEU A 346 -3.44 -35.86 0.94
N THR A 347 -3.48 -35.80 2.26
CA THR A 347 -4.40 -36.64 3.06
C THR A 347 -5.87 -36.33 2.70
N ARG A 348 -6.23 -35.05 2.52
CA ARG A 348 -7.57 -34.64 2.09
C ARG A 348 -7.91 -35.19 0.71
N HIS A 349 -6.97 -35.25 -0.24
CA HIS A 349 -7.22 -35.88 -1.55
C HIS A 349 -7.60 -37.35 -1.41
N ASP A 350 -6.91 -38.10 -0.55
CA ASP A 350 -7.26 -39.49 -0.32
C ASP A 350 -8.62 -39.63 0.39
N ILE A 351 -8.94 -38.74 1.34
CA ILE A 351 -10.27 -38.71 1.97
C ILE A 351 -11.38 -38.48 0.93
N VAL A 352 -11.25 -37.44 0.12
CA VAL A 352 -12.33 -37.00 -0.79
C VAL A 352 -12.40 -37.85 -2.07
N HIS A 353 -11.27 -38.18 -2.69
CA HIS A 353 -11.25 -38.84 -4.00
C HIS A 353 -11.05 -40.36 -3.92
N ARG A 354 -10.64 -40.90 -2.77
CA ARG A 354 -10.45 -42.34 -2.57
C ARG A 354 -11.26 -42.89 -1.39
N ASN A 355 -12.24 -42.12 -0.90
CA ASN A 355 -13.09 -42.47 0.24
C ASN A 355 -12.28 -42.84 1.51
N GLY A 356 -11.18 -42.10 1.72
CA GLY A 356 -10.24 -42.31 2.81
C GLY A 356 -9.44 -43.60 2.69
N LYS A 357 -9.10 -44.00 1.46
CA LYS A 357 -8.13 -45.06 1.18
C LYS A 357 -6.87 -44.48 0.54
N GLY A 358 -5.70 -44.98 0.93
CA GLY A 358 -4.43 -44.66 0.30
C GLY A 358 -4.33 -45.22 -1.12
N VAL A 359 -3.22 -44.89 -1.81
CA VAL A 359 -2.90 -45.46 -3.15
C VAL A 359 -2.86 -46.99 -3.12
N ASP A 360 -2.41 -47.55 -2.00
CA ASP A 360 -2.28 -48.97 -1.74
C ASP A 360 -3.60 -49.66 -1.33
N GLY A 361 -4.69 -48.89 -1.21
CA GLY A 361 -6.00 -49.37 -0.77
C GLY A 361 -6.18 -49.49 0.75
N SER A 362 -5.16 -49.15 1.55
CA SER A 362 -5.24 -49.13 3.01
C SER A 362 -6.18 -48.02 3.49
N VAL A 363 -6.96 -48.27 4.56
CA VAL A 363 -7.87 -47.26 5.11
C VAL A 363 -7.07 -46.27 5.95
N LEU A 364 -7.20 -44.98 5.63
CA LEU A 364 -6.64 -43.90 6.44
C LEU A 364 -7.42 -43.79 7.75
N LEU A 365 -6.74 -44.08 8.85
CA LEU A 365 -7.22 -43.83 10.19
C LEU A 365 -6.79 -42.42 10.59
N ILE A 366 -7.76 -41.52 10.76
CA ILE A 366 -7.50 -40.15 11.21
C ILE A 366 -7.80 -40.04 12.70
N THR A 367 -6.80 -39.65 13.50
CA THR A 367 -6.96 -39.47 14.95
C THR A 367 -7.44 -38.07 15.31
N MET A 368 -7.88 -37.92 16.56
CA MET A 368 -8.24 -36.61 17.12
C MET A 368 -7.06 -35.64 17.10
N GLU A 369 -5.86 -36.13 17.43
CA GLU A 369 -4.62 -35.36 17.47
C GLU A 369 -4.21 -34.90 16.07
N GLU A 370 -4.40 -35.73 15.04
CA GLU A 370 -4.12 -35.35 13.65
C GLU A 370 -5.04 -34.22 13.17
N VAL A 371 -6.34 -34.29 13.51
CA VAL A 371 -7.29 -33.20 13.23
C VAL A 371 -6.92 -31.93 14.00
N SER A 372 -6.59 -32.04 15.27
CA SER A 372 -6.15 -30.89 16.08
C SER A 372 -4.85 -30.27 15.54
N GLY A 373 -3.91 -31.09 15.06
CA GLY A 373 -2.70 -30.63 14.39
C GLY A 373 -3.00 -29.84 13.11
N LEU A 374 -3.91 -30.35 12.28
CA LEU A 374 -4.39 -29.67 11.08
C LEU A 374 -5.05 -28.33 11.43
N ILE A 375 -5.98 -28.32 12.40
CA ILE A 375 -6.68 -27.11 12.86
C ILE A 375 -5.68 -26.03 13.29
N ASN A 376 -4.69 -26.40 14.09
CA ASN A 376 -3.67 -25.46 14.54
C ASN A 376 -2.83 -24.91 13.38
N ALA A 377 -2.40 -25.76 12.46
CA ALA A 377 -1.60 -25.35 11.30
C ALA A 377 -2.39 -24.42 10.36
N VAL A 378 -3.66 -24.75 10.08
CA VAL A 378 -4.55 -23.95 9.24
C VAL A 378 -4.90 -22.61 9.90
N ASN A 379 -5.20 -22.61 11.19
CA ASN A 379 -5.46 -21.38 11.92
C ASN A 379 -4.22 -20.46 11.96
N GLU A 380 -3.03 -21.02 12.21
CA GLU A 380 -1.79 -20.23 12.19
C GLU A 380 -1.54 -19.61 10.80
N PHE A 381 -1.70 -20.41 9.74
CA PHE A 381 -1.54 -19.97 8.36
C PHE A 381 -2.52 -18.85 7.97
N VAL A 382 -3.82 -19.05 8.22
CA VAL A 382 -4.86 -18.09 7.87
C VAL A 382 -4.76 -16.81 8.71
N ARG A 383 -4.42 -16.92 10.00
CA ARG A 383 -4.18 -15.76 10.87
C ARG A 383 -2.96 -14.93 10.44
N ASP A 384 -1.91 -15.58 9.94
CA ASP A 384 -0.74 -14.88 9.42
C ASP A 384 -1.10 -14.06 8.17
N ILE A 385 -1.90 -14.64 7.26
CA ILE A 385 -2.44 -13.93 6.10
C ILE A 385 -3.34 -12.77 6.53
N ASP A 386 -4.30 -13.00 7.42
CA ASP A 386 -5.25 -11.98 7.90
C ASP A 386 -4.53 -10.72 8.41
N LYS A 387 -3.48 -10.92 9.22
CA LYS A 387 -2.62 -9.81 9.69
C LYS A 387 -1.99 -9.04 8.53
N GLN A 388 -1.48 -9.73 7.52
CA GLN A 388 -0.86 -9.09 6.35
C GLN A 388 -1.87 -8.34 5.48
N ILE A 389 -3.13 -8.80 5.44
CA ILE A 389 -4.25 -8.13 4.75
C ILE A 389 -4.61 -6.83 5.49
N ILE A 390 -4.72 -6.87 6.81
CA ILE A 390 -4.99 -5.69 7.64
C ILE A 390 -3.83 -4.69 7.54
N ASP A 391 -2.59 -5.17 7.70
CA ASP A 391 -1.40 -4.35 7.54
C ASP A 391 -1.31 -3.74 6.14
N GLY A 392 -1.74 -4.46 5.11
CA GLY A 392 -1.79 -3.93 3.74
C GLY A 392 -2.94 -2.96 3.48
N LEU A 393 -3.77 -2.67 4.48
CA LEU A 393 -5.04 -1.96 4.39
C LEU A 393 -6.04 -2.59 3.42
N LEU A 394 -5.83 -3.83 2.99
CA LEU A 394 -6.63 -4.48 1.95
C LEU A 394 -8.12 -4.69 2.35
N ASP A 395 -8.45 -4.54 3.64
CA ASP A 395 -9.81 -4.60 4.18
C ASP A 395 -10.51 -3.23 4.26
N ALA A 396 -9.76 -2.13 4.19
CA ALA A 396 -10.29 -0.78 4.23
C ALA A 396 -10.99 -0.44 2.90
N ARG A 397 -12.25 0.04 2.99
CA ARG A 397 -12.96 0.61 1.84
C ARG A 397 -12.23 1.88 1.38
N ASN A 398 -12.24 2.15 0.08
CA ASN A 398 -11.59 3.32 -0.55
C ASN A 398 -12.05 4.69 0.02
N ASP A 399 -13.02 4.71 0.91
CA ASP A 399 -13.58 5.91 1.54
C ASP A 399 -12.69 6.48 2.68
N GLN A 400 -11.56 5.85 3.00
CA GLN A 400 -10.64 6.29 4.07
C GLN A 400 -9.40 7.08 3.63
N HIS A 401 -9.22 7.33 2.32
CA HIS A 401 -8.08 8.10 1.80
C HIS A 401 -8.40 9.61 1.62
#